data_AF-A0A972DNS2-F1
#
_entry.id   AF-A0A972DNS2-F1
#
_cell.length_a   1.000
_cell.length_b   1.000
_cell.length_c   1.000
_cell.angle_alpha   90.00
_cell.angle_beta   90.00
_cell.angle_gamma   90.00
#
_symmetry.space_group_name_H-M   'P 1'
#
loop_
_entity.id
_entity.type
_entity.pdbx_description
1 polymer ?
#
loop_
_entity_poly.entity_id
_entity_poly.type
_entity_poly.pdbx_seq_one_letter_code
_entity_poly.pdbx_strand_id
1 'polypeptide(L)'
;MPENISVILSEPRPDDPGVEALADSLAERLAGRPGLRLARVANLYDLEPAGPVMESIRRIEGDLVVLSALYPRATFWTLKTAGVPGCLADRGESAERAIWCLRLHPGADAGEILGQIDRIVARAHGGATTPGPGGQPVRPSAPAHQRWYPVIDRQRCSGCLECLNFCLFGVYGVDAAGGLLIEQPDACRAGCPACSRICPEGAIMFPQHVDPAIAGDDKASLEGLKLDLSQLFAGADPSVMATAERDRALAAVETREDSRGGDQLDDLVDEMDEMDL
;
A
#
# COMPACT_ATOMS: atom_id res chain seq x y z
N MET A 1 -15.15 -4.03 -37.49
CA MET A 1 -14.68 -2.63 -37.34
C MET A 1 -13.92 -2.55 -36.02
N PRO A 2 -12.75 -1.89 -35.93
CA PRO A 2 -11.85 -2.04 -34.79
C PRO A 2 -12.45 -1.49 -33.49
N GLU A 3 -12.35 -2.25 -32.40
CA GLU A 3 -12.87 -1.92 -31.07
C GLU A 3 -12.01 -0.86 -30.42
N ASN A 4 -12.60 0.27 -29.99
CA ASN A 4 -11.79 1.32 -29.40
C ASN A 4 -11.31 0.88 -28.01
N ILE A 5 -10.00 0.82 -27.80
CA ILE A 5 -9.44 0.56 -26.47
C ILE A 5 -9.69 1.77 -25.58
N SER A 6 -10.18 1.50 -24.37
CA SER A 6 -10.35 2.53 -23.36
C SER A 6 -9.01 2.84 -22.70
N VAL A 7 -8.62 4.12 -22.77
CA VAL A 7 -7.45 4.66 -22.08
C VAL A 7 -7.94 5.57 -20.96
N ILE A 8 -7.66 5.20 -19.72
CA ILE A 8 -7.88 6.04 -18.55
C ILE A 8 -6.58 6.75 -18.24
N LEU A 9 -6.59 8.07 -18.31
CA LEU A 9 -5.52 8.90 -17.80
C LEU A 9 -5.90 9.37 -16.39
N SER A 10 -5.21 8.84 -15.39
CA SER A 10 -5.29 9.31 -14.01
C SER A 10 -4.36 10.52 -13.87
N GLU A 11 -4.92 11.69 -13.61
CA GLU A 11 -4.13 12.89 -13.32
C GLU A 11 -3.19 12.64 -12.13
N PRO A 12 -1.94 13.14 -12.17
CA PRO A 12 -1.10 13.19 -10.98
C PRO A 12 -1.72 14.12 -9.93
N ARG A 13 -1.21 14.04 -8.71
CA ARG A 13 -1.45 15.10 -7.73
C ARG A 13 -0.68 16.36 -8.17
N PRO A 14 -1.12 17.58 -7.79
CA PRO A 14 -0.55 18.84 -8.28
C PRO A 14 0.84 19.18 -7.71
N ASP A 15 1.52 18.22 -7.09
CA ASP A 15 2.85 18.32 -6.50
C ASP A 15 3.97 17.82 -7.42
N ASP A 16 3.66 17.26 -8.60
CA ASP A 16 4.64 16.84 -9.61
C ASP A 16 4.40 17.53 -10.99
N PRO A 17 4.96 18.73 -11.20
CA PRO A 17 4.77 19.48 -12.46
C PRO A 17 5.32 18.76 -13.69
N GLY A 18 6.34 17.91 -13.52
CA GLY A 18 6.94 17.16 -14.64
C GLY A 18 6.00 16.08 -15.15
N VAL A 19 5.36 15.35 -14.24
CA VAL A 19 4.36 14.34 -14.58
C VAL A 19 3.07 14.99 -15.09
N GLU A 20 2.68 16.15 -14.57
CA GLU A 20 1.51 16.90 -15.06
C GLU A 20 1.69 17.30 -16.54
N ALA A 21 2.84 17.90 -16.88
CA ALA A 21 3.14 18.26 -18.27
C ALA A 21 3.18 17.04 -19.21
N LEU A 22 3.72 15.91 -18.74
CA LEU A 22 3.71 14.65 -19.48
C LEU A 22 2.28 14.13 -19.70
N ALA A 23 1.44 14.16 -18.67
CA ALA A 23 0.05 13.74 -18.72
C ALA A 23 -0.76 14.58 -19.72
N ASP A 24 -0.61 15.90 -19.69
CA ASP A 24 -1.26 16.79 -20.66
C ASP A 24 -0.79 16.52 -22.10
N SER A 25 0.52 16.37 -22.32
CA SER A 25 1.07 16.02 -23.63
C SER A 25 0.52 14.69 -24.16
N LEU A 26 0.41 13.68 -23.29
CA LEU A 26 -0.19 12.39 -23.65
C LEU A 26 -1.67 12.53 -23.95
N ALA A 27 -2.42 13.30 -23.16
CA ALA A 27 -3.85 13.52 -23.38
C ALA A 27 -4.12 14.13 -24.76
N GLU A 28 -3.37 15.16 -25.14
CA GLU A 28 -3.49 15.80 -26.46
C GLU A 28 -3.20 14.82 -27.59
N ARG A 29 -2.11 14.05 -27.48
CA ARG A 29 -1.69 13.09 -28.51
C ARG A 29 -2.61 11.88 -28.62
N LEU A 30 -3.25 11.47 -27.52
CA LEU A 30 -4.19 10.35 -27.48
C LEU A 30 -5.60 10.74 -27.97
N ALA A 31 -6.05 11.97 -27.71
CA ALA A 31 -7.37 12.44 -28.10
C ALA A 31 -7.60 12.41 -29.62
N GLY A 32 -6.54 12.58 -30.42
CA GLY A 32 -6.60 12.55 -31.88
C GLY A 32 -6.43 11.17 -32.53
N ARG A 33 -6.24 10.10 -31.74
CA ARG A 33 -5.93 8.77 -32.27
C ARG A 33 -7.20 7.94 -32.56
N PRO A 34 -7.39 7.45 -33.80
CA PRO A 34 -8.50 6.56 -34.12
C PRO A 34 -8.33 5.22 -33.40
N GLY A 35 -9.43 4.59 -32.98
CA GLY A 35 -9.38 3.31 -32.27
C GLY A 35 -9.07 3.42 -30.77
N LEU A 36 -9.04 4.63 -30.20
CA LEU A 36 -8.91 4.85 -28.76
C LEU A 36 -10.09 5.63 -28.20
N ARG A 37 -10.42 5.39 -26.94
CA ARG A 37 -11.35 6.19 -26.13
C ARG A 37 -10.61 6.69 -24.89
N LEU A 38 -10.19 7.95 -24.92
CA LEU A 38 -9.52 8.58 -23.79
C LEU A 38 -10.54 9.14 -22.78
N ALA A 39 -10.37 8.80 -21.51
CA ALA A 39 -11.02 9.48 -20.40
C ALA A 39 -9.97 9.98 -19.41
N ARG A 40 -10.04 11.27 -19.05
CA ARG A 40 -9.21 11.87 -18.00
C ARG A 40 -9.96 11.81 -16.69
N VAL A 41 -9.34 11.33 -15.62
CA VAL A 41 -9.95 11.25 -14.29
C VAL A 41 -9.00 11.87 -13.28
N ALA A 42 -9.54 12.45 -12.21
CA ALA A 42 -8.71 12.85 -11.09
C ALA A 42 -7.90 11.67 -10.54
N ASN A 43 -6.88 11.95 -9.72
CA ASN A 43 -5.96 10.94 -9.23
C ASN A 43 -6.69 9.68 -8.73
N LEU A 44 -6.40 8.54 -9.37
CA LEU A 44 -7.15 7.30 -9.20
C LEU A 44 -7.22 6.84 -7.75
N TYR A 45 -6.15 7.07 -6.98
CA TYR A 45 -6.06 6.71 -5.58
C TYR A 45 -6.92 7.61 -4.68
N ASP A 46 -7.18 8.84 -5.10
CA ASP A 46 -8.00 9.80 -4.37
C ASP A 46 -9.50 9.69 -4.69
N LEU A 47 -9.88 8.86 -5.66
CA LEU A 47 -11.29 8.62 -6.00
C LEU A 47 -11.97 7.76 -4.93
N GLU A 48 -13.25 8.06 -4.69
CA GLU A 48 -14.14 7.24 -3.87
C GLU A 48 -14.40 5.89 -4.57
N PRO A 49 -14.15 4.72 -3.94
CA PRO A 49 -14.35 3.42 -4.57
C PRO A 49 -15.79 3.18 -5.04
N ALA A 50 -16.78 3.68 -4.29
CA ALA A 50 -18.20 3.60 -4.66
C ALA A 50 -18.68 4.81 -5.51
N GLY A 51 -17.78 5.74 -5.86
CA GLY A 51 -18.12 6.96 -6.59
C GLY A 51 -18.44 6.75 -8.09
N PRO A 52 -19.03 7.76 -8.74
CA PRO A 52 -19.52 7.67 -10.12
C PRO A 52 -18.40 7.46 -11.16
N VAL A 53 -17.18 7.94 -10.88
CA VAL A 53 -16.02 7.74 -11.76
C VAL A 53 -15.59 6.28 -11.75
N MET A 54 -15.43 5.69 -10.57
CA MET A 54 -15.10 4.27 -10.43
C MET A 54 -16.21 3.38 -10.99
N GLU A 55 -17.48 3.77 -10.83
CA GLU A 55 -18.61 3.08 -11.45
C GLU A 55 -18.55 3.11 -12.99
N SER A 56 -18.17 4.25 -13.56
CA SER A 56 -17.95 4.37 -15.00
C SER A 56 -16.82 3.48 -15.48
N ILE A 57 -15.69 3.40 -14.75
CA ILE A 57 -14.56 2.52 -15.07
C ILE A 57 -14.96 1.03 -14.97
N ARG A 58 -15.76 0.65 -13.96
CA ARG A 58 -16.28 -0.72 -13.83
C ARG A 58 -17.12 -1.16 -15.02
N ARG A 59 -17.89 -0.24 -15.61
CA ARG A 59 -18.78 -0.50 -16.76
C ARG A 59 -18.07 -0.57 -18.11
N ILE A 60 -16.80 -0.17 -18.20
CA ILE A 60 -16.05 -0.29 -19.45
C ILE A 60 -15.95 -1.78 -19.80
N GLU A 61 -16.24 -2.14 -21.05
CA GLU A 61 -16.05 -3.48 -21.59
C GLU A 61 -14.77 -3.53 -22.42
N GLY A 62 -14.15 -4.70 -22.54
CA GLY A 62 -12.89 -4.89 -23.25
C GLY A 62 -11.65 -4.42 -22.48
N ASP A 63 -10.49 -4.50 -23.15
CA ASP A 63 -9.19 -4.20 -22.57
C ASP A 63 -9.08 -2.72 -22.14
N LEU A 64 -8.40 -2.51 -21.01
CA LEU A 64 -8.27 -1.23 -20.36
C LEU A 64 -6.79 -0.85 -20.25
N VAL A 65 -6.43 0.33 -20.75
CA VAL A 65 -5.11 0.92 -20.50
C VAL A 65 -5.26 2.02 -19.46
N VAL A 66 -4.42 2.00 -18.43
CA VAL A 66 -4.44 2.97 -17.33
C VAL A 66 -3.08 3.63 -17.25
N LEU A 67 -3.06 4.94 -17.50
CA LEU A 67 -1.90 5.80 -17.35
C LEU A 67 -1.99 6.46 -15.97
N SER A 68 -0.98 6.29 -15.13
CA SER A 68 -0.99 6.79 -13.76
C SER A 68 0.40 7.09 -13.24
N ALA A 69 0.54 8.08 -12.35
CA ALA A 69 1.80 8.32 -11.62
C ALA A 69 2.15 7.19 -10.62
N LEU A 70 1.13 6.41 -10.22
CA LEU A 70 1.28 5.27 -9.31
C LEU A 70 2.05 4.12 -9.98
N TYR A 71 2.69 3.27 -9.17
CA TYR A 71 3.32 2.05 -9.69
C TYR A 71 2.27 1.08 -10.25
N PRO A 72 2.60 0.30 -11.32
CA PRO A 72 1.62 -0.57 -11.98
C PRO A 72 0.86 -1.52 -11.06
N ARG A 73 1.56 -2.17 -10.12
CA ARG A 73 0.95 -3.04 -9.10
C ARG A 73 -0.01 -2.29 -8.19
N ALA A 74 0.37 -1.09 -7.73
CA ALA A 74 -0.48 -0.24 -6.92
C ALA A 74 -1.71 0.25 -7.70
N THR A 75 -1.53 0.69 -8.96
CA THR A 75 -2.63 1.08 -9.86
C THR A 75 -3.64 -0.07 -10.01
N PHE A 76 -3.15 -1.27 -10.32
CA PHE A 76 -3.98 -2.44 -10.52
C PHE A 76 -4.78 -2.80 -9.26
N TRP A 77 -4.13 -2.91 -8.10
CA TRP A 77 -4.82 -3.29 -6.87
C TRP A 77 -5.76 -2.21 -6.34
N THR A 78 -5.51 -0.93 -6.66
CA THR A 78 -6.48 0.15 -6.40
C THR A 78 -7.77 -0.08 -7.20
N LEU A 79 -7.66 -0.41 -8.49
CA LEU A 79 -8.81 -0.74 -9.35
C LEU A 79 -9.52 -2.01 -8.89
N LYS A 80 -8.77 -3.07 -8.57
CA LYS A 80 -9.35 -4.33 -8.09
C LYS A 80 -10.10 -4.15 -6.78
N THR A 81 -9.57 -3.36 -5.85
CA THR A 81 -10.24 -3.05 -4.58
C THR A 81 -11.53 -2.28 -4.81
N ALA A 82 -11.57 -1.40 -5.82
CA ALA A 82 -12.78 -0.73 -6.27
C ALA A 82 -13.70 -1.64 -7.11
N GLY A 83 -13.46 -2.95 -7.21
CA GLY A 83 -14.32 -3.89 -7.92
C GLY A 83 -14.26 -3.80 -9.45
N VAL A 84 -13.19 -3.22 -10.02
CA VAL A 84 -12.98 -3.21 -11.46
C VAL A 84 -12.61 -4.63 -11.93
N PRO A 85 -13.40 -5.26 -12.83
CA PRO A 85 -13.10 -6.61 -13.31
C PRO A 85 -11.87 -6.60 -14.22
N GLY A 86 -11.16 -7.72 -14.35
CA GLY A 86 -9.96 -7.83 -15.19
C GLY A 86 -8.72 -8.32 -14.45
N CYS A 87 -7.72 -8.72 -15.23
CA CYS A 87 -6.41 -9.16 -14.77
C CYS A 87 -5.31 -8.19 -15.20
N LEU A 88 -4.24 -8.11 -14.42
CA LEU A 88 -3.05 -7.35 -14.83
C LEU A 88 -2.45 -8.03 -16.07
N ALA A 89 -2.31 -7.28 -17.16
CA ALA A 89 -1.98 -7.81 -18.48
C ALA A 89 -0.64 -8.56 -18.57
N ASP A 90 0.27 -8.30 -17.63
CA ASP A 90 1.60 -8.89 -17.58
C ASP A 90 1.57 -10.36 -17.08
N ARG A 91 0.40 -10.87 -16.67
CA ARG A 91 0.20 -12.19 -16.04
C ARG A 91 -0.69 -13.14 -16.86
N GLY A 92 -0.23 -13.53 -18.05
CA GLY A 92 -0.76 -14.66 -18.81
C GLY A 92 -2.15 -14.47 -19.44
N GLU A 93 -2.59 -15.48 -20.21
CA GLU A 93 -3.91 -15.50 -20.85
C GLU A 93 -5.00 -15.80 -19.80
N SER A 94 -5.79 -14.78 -19.48
CA SER A 94 -6.99 -14.89 -18.66
C SER A 94 -8.23 -14.77 -19.54
N ALA A 95 -9.34 -15.39 -19.12
CA ALA A 95 -10.65 -15.19 -19.74
C ALA A 95 -11.25 -13.82 -19.39
N GLU A 96 -10.70 -13.13 -18.39
CA GLU A 96 -11.08 -11.74 -18.05
C GLU A 96 -10.31 -10.73 -18.92
N ARG A 97 -10.88 -9.52 -19.09
CA ARG A 97 -10.21 -8.42 -19.80
C ARG A 97 -8.82 -8.10 -19.21
N ALA A 98 -7.90 -7.66 -20.07
CA ALA A 98 -6.59 -7.22 -19.64
C ALA A 98 -6.62 -5.76 -19.17
N ILE A 99 -5.98 -5.49 -18.03
CA ILE A 99 -5.72 -4.14 -17.50
C ILE A 99 -4.22 -3.88 -17.64
N TRP A 100 -3.87 -2.93 -18.50
CA TRP A 100 -2.50 -2.50 -18.76
C TRP A 100 -2.21 -1.25 -17.95
N CYS A 101 -1.37 -1.36 -16.91
CA CYS A 101 -1.00 -0.22 -16.07
C CYS A 101 0.36 0.34 -16.51
N LEU A 102 0.37 1.52 -17.14
CA LEU A 102 1.60 2.20 -17.55
C LEU A 102 1.88 3.36 -16.61
N ARG A 103 3.08 3.37 -16.04
CA ARG A 103 3.49 4.40 -15.09
C ARG A 103 3.95 5.66 -15.79
N LEU A 104 3.48 6.80 -15.30
CA LEU A 104 4.00 8.13 -15.61
C LEU A 104 5.00 8.53 -14.52
N HIS A 105 6.19 8.99 -14.91
CA HIS A 105 7.20 9.49 -13.97
C HIS A 105 8.02 10.61 -14.63
N PRO A 106 8.73 11.47 -13.88
CA PRO A 106 9.42 12.65 -14.43
C PRO A 106 10.44 12.38 -15.54
N GLY A 107 10.96 11.15 -15.62
CA GLY A 107 11.91 10.71 -16.65
C GLY A 107 11.30 9.90 -17.79
N ALA A 108 9.98 9.76 -17.85
CA ALA A 108 9.32 8.97 -18.88
C ALA A 108 9.19 9.76 -20.19
N ASP A 109 9.44 9.10 -21.32
CA ASP A 109 9.24 9.69 -22.64
C ASP A 109 7.82 9.44 -23.16
N ALA A 110 7.15 10.48 -23.64
CA ALA A 110 5.80 10.38 -24.18
C ALA A 110 5.74 9.50 -25.45
N GLY A 111 6.79 9.50 -26.27
CA GLY A 111 6.88 8.65 -27.46
C GLY A 111 6.97 7.16 -27.10
N GLU A 112 7.74 6.80 -26.07
CA GLU A 112 7.83 5.44 -25.56
C GLU A 112 6.47 4.93 -25.04
N ILE A 113 5.79 5.72 -24.23
CA ILE A 113 4.47 5.37 -23.69
C ILE A 113 3.46 5.17 -24.83
N LEU A 114 3.45 6.07 -25.81
CA LEU A 114 2.55 5.92 -26.96
C LEU A 114 2.89 4.70 -27.81
N GLY A 115 4.18 4.39 -27.99
CA GLY A 115 4.62 3.17 -28.65
C GLY A 115 4.19 1.90 -27.89
N GLN A 116 4.17 1.93 -26.55
CA GLN A 116 3.59 0.85 -25.75
C GLN A 116 2.09 0.71 -25.99
N ILE A 117 1.34 1.82 -25.98
CA ILE A 117 -0.10 1.83 -26.26
C ILE A 117 -0.37 1.28 -27.67
N ASP A 118 0.40 1.70 -28.67
CA ASP A 118 0.24 1.24 -30.06
C ASP A 118 0.46 -0.28 -30.18
N ARG A 119 1.41 -0.85 -29.41
CA ARG A 119 1.62 -2.30 -29.33
C ARG A 119 0.47 -3.03 -28.64
N ILE A 120 -0.09 -2.46 -27.57
CA ILE A 120 -1.25 -3.01 -26.86
C ILE A 120 -2.47 -3.02 -27.79
N VAL A 121 -2.70 -1.91 -28.48
CA VAL A 121 -3.76 -1.76 -29.49
C VAL A 121 -3.64 -2.80 -30.59
N ALA A 122 -2.44 -2.98 -31.14
CA ALA A 122 -2.18 -3.99 -32.15
C ALA A 122 -2.46 -5.42 -31.65
N ARG A 123 -2.25 -5.71 -30.35
CA ARG A 123 -2.50 -7.03 -29.75
C ARG A 123 -3.98 -7.31 -29.51
N ALA A 124 -4.76 -6.32 -29.08
CA ALA A 124 -6.15 -6.52 -28.69
C ALA A 124 -7.14 -6.64 -29.88
N HIS A 125 -6.82 -6.07 -31.05
CA HIS A 125 -7.70 -6.09 -32.24
C HIS A 125 -7.87 -7.48 -32.92
N GLY A 126 -7.64 -8.59 -32.21
CA GLY A 126 -7.96 -9.96 -32.63
C GLY A 126 -9.36 -10.46 -32.24
N GLY A 127 -10.19 -9.66 -31.55
CA GLY A 127 -11.56 -10.00 -31.07
C GLY A 127 -12.63 -8.98 -31.47
N ALA A 128 -13.91 -9.39 -31.52
CA ALA A 128 -15.02 -8.70 -32.19
C ALA A 128 -15.69 -7.55 -31.40
N THR A 129 -16.11 -6.51 -32.15
CA THR A 129 -16.51 -5.16 -31.67
C THR A 129 -18.00 -4.86 -31.67
N THR A 130 -18.49 -4.13 -30.65
CA THR A 130 -19.80 -3.43 -30.66
C THR A 130 -19.69 -1.92 -30.38
N PRO A 131 -20.50 -1.04 -31.02
CA PRO A 131 -20.42 0.41 -30.86
C PRO A 131 -21.15 0.88 -29.58
N GLY A 132 -20.49 1.74 -28.79
CA GLY A 132 -21.09 2.54 -27.72
C GLY A 132 -20.81 4.04 -27.98
N PRO A 133 -21.70 4.96 -27.59
CA PRO A 133 -21.64 6.35 -28.00
C PRO A 133 -20.37 7.03 -27.46
N GLY A 134 -19.75 7.87 -28.29
CA GLY A 134 -18.56 8.65 -27.93
C GLY A 134 -18.85 9.57 -26.74
N GLY A 135 -18.37 9.17 -25.57
CA GLY A 135 -18.42 9.99 -24.37
C GLY A 135 -17.38 11.10 -24.45
N GLN A 136 -17.85 12.35 -24.37
CA GLN A 136 -17.02 13.53 -24.17
C GLN A 136 -16.10 13.33 -22.93
N PRO A 137 -14.87 13.88 -22.91
CA PRO A 137 -13.97 13.76 -21.76
C PRO A 137 -14.68 14.28 -20.50
N VAL A 138 -15.14 13.36 -19.67
CA VAL A 138 -15.64 13.69 -18.34
C VAL A 138 -14.42 14.17 -17.58
N ARG A 139 -14.32 15.46 -17.26
CA ARG A 139 -13.45 15.94 -16.19
C ARG A 139 -14.26 15.85 -14.91
N PRO A 140 -14.21 14.73 -14.15
CA PRO A 140 -14.81 14.74 -12.82
C PRO A 140 -14.08 15.80 -11.99
N SER A 141 -14.84 16.55 -11.18
CA SER A 141 -14.28 17.50 -10.22
C SER A 141 -13.21 16.83 -9.37
N ALA A 142 -12.11 17.55 -9.09
CA ALA A 142 -11.06 17.06 -8.19
C ALA A 142 -11.67 16.53 -6.88
N PRO A 143 -11.18 15.39 -6.36
CA PRO A 143 -11.64 14.85 -5.08
C PRO A 143 -11.42 15.88 -3.96
N ALA A 144 -12.34 15.92 -3.00
CA ALA A 144 -12.39 16.95 -1.97
C ALA A 144 -11.17 16.95 -1.03
N HIS A 145 -10.38 15.87 -0.99
CA HIS A 145 -9.17 15.75 -0.18
C HIS A 145 -8.23 14.66 -0.74
N GLN A 146 -6.93 14.81 -0.49
CA GLN A 146 -5.93 13.79 -0.77
C GLN A 146 -6.07 12.64 0.23
N ARG A 147 -6.31 11.43 -0.25
CA ARG A 147 -6.55 10.26 0.59
C ARG A 147 -5.24 9.59 1.00
N TRP A 148 -5.28 8.85 2.10
CA TRP A 148 -4.18 8.02 2.58
C TRP A 148 -4.73 6.73 3.17
N TYR A 149 -4.56 5.61 2.48
CA TYR A 149 -5.03 4.30 2.90
C TYR A 149 -4.16 3.16 2.32
N PRO A 150 -4.07 2.01 2.98
CA PRO A 150 -3.34 0.87 2.45
C PRO A 150 -4.05 0.25 1.25
N VAL A 151 -3.28 -0.21 0.26
CA VAL A 151 -3.75 -1.05 -0.85
C VAL A 151 -3.10 -2.43 -0.71
N ILE A 152 -3.90 -3.49 -0.76
CA ILE A 152 -3.41 -4.87 -0.57
C ILE A 152 -3.28 -5.58 -1.91
N ASP A 153 -2.08 -6.10 -2.18
CA ASP A 153 -1.87 -7.12 -3.20
C ASP A 153 -2.34 -8.48 -2.69
N ARG A 154 -3.53 -8.91 -3.13
CA ARG A 154 -4.12 -10.19 -2.70
C ARG A 154 -3.37 -11.41 -3.24
N GLN A 155 -2.56 -11.26 -4.29
CA GLN A 155 -1.76 -12.36 -4.81
C GLN A 155 -0.49 -12.60 -3.99
N ARG A 156 0.00 -11.58 -3.27
CA ARG A 156 1.12 -11.72 -2.32
C ARG A 156 0.66 -11.95 -0.88
N CYS A 157 -0.54 -11.52 -0.51
CA CYS A 157 -1.02 -11.64 0.85
C CYS A 157 -1.24 -13.10 1.26
N SER A 158 -0.46 -13.59 2.23
CA SER A 158 -0.63 -14.92 2.83
C SER A 158 -1.75 -15.03 3.86
N GLY A 159 -2.40 -13.90 4.21
CA GLY A 159 -3.44 -13.87 5.23
C GLY A 159 -2.92 -14.02 6.67
N CYS A 160 -1.66 -13.66 6.95
CA CYS A 160 -1.06 -13.76 8.30
C CYS A 160 -1.65 -12.82 9.36
N LEU A 161 -2.44 -11.81 8.95
CA LEU A 161 -3.11 -10.82 9.82
C LEU A 161 -2.19 -9.94 10.69
N GLU A 162 -0.87 -9.94 10.49
CA GLU A 162 0.06 -9.06 11.24
C GLU A 162 -0.31 -7.57 11.15
N CYS A 163 -0.79 -7.13 9.99
CA CYS A 163 -1.24 -5.75 9.78
C CYS A 163 -2.48 -5.38 10.58
N LEU A 164 -3.36 -6.35 10.85
CA LEU A 164 -4.55 -6.16 11.70
C LEU A 164 -4.10 -5.91 13.15
N ASN A 165 -3.23 -6.78 13.68
CA ASN A 165 -2.71 -6.68 15.05
C ASN A 165 -1.87 -5.42 15.26
N PHE A 166 -1.17 -4.97 14.22
CA PHE A 166 -0.31 -3.79 14.28
C PHE A 166 -1.10 -2.47 14.20
N CYS A 167 -2.22 -2.44 13.48
CA CYS A 167 -2.92 -1.18 13.20
C CYS A 167 -3.76 -0.70 14.38
N LEU A 168 -3.29 0.37 15.03
CA LEU A 168 -4.02 1.02 16.14
C LEU A 168 -5.19 1.91 15.69
N PHE A 169 -5.36 2.12 14.38
CA PHE A 169 -6.36 3.05 13.83
C PHE A 169 -7.63 2.36 13.31
N GLY A 170 -7.75 1.04 13.47
CA GLY A 170 -8.96 0.31 13.05
C GLY A 170 -9.16 0.22 11.53
N VAL A 171 -8.08 0.35 10.74
CA VAL A 171 -8.15 0.32 9.27
C VAL A 171 -8.54 -1.06 8.75
N TYR A 172 -8.08 -2.10 9.42
CA TYR A 172 -8.26 -3.49 9.00
C TYR A 172 -9.34 -4.17 9.86
N GLY A 173 -10.00 -5.14 9.23
CA GLY A 173 -10.91 -6.10 9.87
C GLY A 173 -10.72 -7.49 9.25
N VAL A 174 -11.64 -8.40 9.59
CA VAL A 174 -11.74 -9.73 8.98
C VAL A 174 -13.14 -9.94 8.42
N ASP A 175 -13.23 -10.58 7.26
CA ASP A 175 -14.51 -10.97 6.68
C ASP A 175 -15.08 -12.24 7.36
N ALA A 176 -16.26 -12.68 6.92
CA ALA A 176 -16.94 -13.86 7.48
C ALA A 176 -16.16 -15.17 7.27
N ALA A 177 -15.23 -15.23 6.31
CA ALA A 177 -14.35 -16.36 6.06
C ALA A 177 -13.01 -16.24 6.80
N GLY A 178 -12.82 -15.20 7.62
CA GLY A 178 -11.56 -14.91 8.31
C GLY A 178 -10.49 -14.27 7.42
N GLY A 179 -10.85 -13.85 6.21
CA GLY A 179 -9.96 -13.16 5.29
C GLY A 179 -9.73 -11.71 5.69
N LEU A 180 -8.50 -11.22 5.55
CA LEU A 180 -8.15 -9.82 5.80
C LEU A 180 -9.01 -8.88 4.92
N LEU A 181 -9.57 -7.84 5.54
CA LEU A 181 -10.35 -6.79 4.88
C LEU A 181 -9.84 -5.41 5.29
N ILE A 182 -9.88 -4.44 4.38
CA ILE A 182 -9.73 -3.02 4.73
C ILE A 182 -11.14 -2.53 5.05
N GLU A 183 -11.44 -2.35 6.33
CA GLU A 183 -12.78 -1.99 6.81
C GLU A 183 -12.98 -0.47 6.83
N GLN A 184 -11.98 0.27 7.31
CA GLN A 184 -12.03 1.73 7.44
C GLN A 184 -10.80 2.36 6.76
N PRO A 185 -10.78 2.44 5.42
CA PRO A 185 -9.61 2.95 4.69
C PRO A 185 -9.22 4.36 5.13
N ASP A 186 -10.19 5.25 5.30
CA ASP A 186 -9.96 6.67 5.65
C ASP A 186 -9.67 6.89 7.15
N ALA A 187 -9.72 5.85 7.99
CA ALA A 187 -9.26 5.92 9.38
C ALA A 187 -7.72 5.88 9.48
N CYS A 188 -7.02 5.57 8.39
CA CYS A 188 -5.57 5.48 8.40
C CYS A 188 -4.95 6.84 8.68
N ARG A 189 -4.07 6.92 9.69
CA ARG A 189 -3.31 8.15 9.97
C ARG A 189 -2.50 8.57 8.74
N ALA A 190 -2.70 9.81 8.30
CA ALA A 190 -2.01 10.39 7.15
C ALA A 190 -0.48 10.21 7.26
N GLY A 191 0.13 9.70 6.20
CA GLY A 191 1.58 9.47 6.09
C GLY A 191 2.12 8.26 6.87
N CYS A 192 1.30 7.49 7.59
CA CYS A 192 1.74 6.28 8.29
C CYS A 192 1.86 5.08 7.33
N PRO A 193 3.05 4.47 7.14
CA PRO A 193 3.22 3.31 6.27
C PRO A 193 3.52 2.02 7.05
N ALA A 194 3.36 2.03 8.37
CA ALA A 194 4.01 1.05 9.25
C ALA A 194 3.51 -0.39 9.04
N CYS A 195 2.23 -0.57 8.67
CA CYS A 195 1.71 -1.89 8.30
C CYS A 195 2.31 -2.46 6.99
N SER A 196 2.82 -1.61 6.09
CA SER A 196 3.58 -2.08 4.92
C SER A 196 4.93 -2.69 5.32
N ARG A 197 5.57 -2.12 6.35
CA ARG A 197 6.88 -2.57 6.85
C ARG A 197 6.81 -3.86 7.66
N ILE A 198 5.72 -4.08 8.39
CA ILE A 198 5.53 -5.32 9.18
C ILE A 198 5.03 -6.49 8.33
N CYS A 199 4.49 -6.23 7.13
CA CYS A 199 3.99 -7.28 6.25
C CYS A 199 5.15 -8.16 5.75
N PRO A 200 5.22 -9.46 6.11
CA PRO A 200 6.34 -10.32 5.75
C PRO A 200 6.47 -10.50 4.23
N GLU A 201 5.32 -10.58 3.55
CA GLU A 201 5.18 -10.78 2.10
C GLU A 201 5.31 -9.48 1.28
N GLY A 202 5.40 -8.32 1.94
CA GLY A 202 5.38 -7.02 1.26
C GLY A 202 4.10 -6.79 0.45
N ALA A 203 2.97 -7.37 0.87
CA ALA A 203 1.69 -7.32 0.16
C ALA A 203 0.99 -5.95 0.28
N ILE A 204 1.27 -5.19 1.34
CA ILE A 204 0.61 -3.93 1.66
C ILE A 204 1.41 -2.76 1.07
N MET A 205 0.73 -1.88 0.36
CA MET A 205 1.30 -0.72 -0.32
C MET A 205 0.60 0.57 0.11
N PHE A 206 1.32 1.68 0.07
CA PHE A 206 0.77 3.04 0.15
C PHE A 206 1.17 3.78 -1.13
N PRO A 207 0.30 3.80 -2.16
CA PRO A 207 0.67 4.24 -3.52
C PRO A 207 1.31 5.63 -3.63
N GLN A 208 1.04 6.52 -2.67
CA GLN A 208 1.55 7.90 -2.61
C GLN A 208 2.74 8.07 -1.64
N HIS A 209 3.33 6.97 -1.18
CA HIS A 209 4.52 7.01 -0.34
C HIS A 209 5.77 7.30 -1.18
N VAL A 210 6.75 8.03 -0.63
CA VAL A 210 7.98 8.42 -1.35
C VAL A 210 8.90 7.24 -1.66
N ASP A 211 8.93 6.24 -0.78
CA ASP A 211 9.70 5.00 -0.95
C ASP A 211 9.03 4.08 -1.99
N PRO A 212 9.69 3.76 -3.12
CA PRO A 212 9.18 2.87 -4.16
C PRO A 212 8.69 1.51 -3.66
N ALA A 213 9.37 0.90 -2.68
CA ALA A 213 9.02 -0.43 -2.19
C ALA A 213 7.69 -0.41 -1.43
N ILE A 214 7.42 0.68 -0.69
CA ILE A 214 6.15 0.90 0.01
C ILE A 214 5.08 1.38 -0.99
N ALA A 215 5.46 2.14 -2.02
CA ALA A 215 4.55 2.65 -3.04
C ALA A 215 4.06 1.58 -4.03
N GLY A 216 4.62 0.37 -3.98
CA GLY A 216 4.20 -0.76 -4.81
C GLY A 216 5.03 -0.97 -6.06
N ASP A 217 6.29 -0.54 -6.10
CA ASP A 217 7.22 -0.95 -7.14
C ASP A 217 7.50 -2.46 -7.03
N ASP A 218 7.31 -3.19 -8.11
CA ASP A 218 7.63 -4.62 -8.16
C ASP A 218 9.13 -4.89 -8.16
N LYS A 219 9.95 -3.91 -8.55
CA LYS A 219 11.41 -4.04 -8.64
C LYS A 219 12.12 -3.63 -7.35
N ALA A 220 11.47 -2.88 -6.48
CA ALA A 220 12.06 -2.45 -5.22
C ALA A 220 11.79 -3.49 -4.12
N SER A 221 12.83 -3.86 -3.38
CA SER A 221 12.72 -4.81 -2.27
C SER A 221 12.62 -4.09 -0.93
N LEU A 222 11.75 -4.58 -0.05
CA LEU A 222 11.69 -4.16 1.35
C LEU A 222 12.81 -4.77 2.21
N GLU A 223 13.63 -5.68 1.66
CA GLU A 223 14.67 -6.40 2.41
C GLU A 223 15.69 -5.48 3.09
N GLY A 224 16.00 -4.32 2.51
CA GLY A 224 16.90 -3.32 3.12
C GLY A 224 16.26 -2.44 4.22
N LEU A 225 14.95 -2.53 4.42
CA LEU A 225 14.18 -1.75 5.40
C LEU A 225 13.69 -2.61 6.58
N LYS A 226 13.81 -3.93 6.47
CA LYS A 226 13.52 -4.87 7.56
C LYS A 226 14.62 -4.68 8.59
N LEU A 227 14.28 -4.04 9.71
CA LEU A 227 15.14 -4.00 10.89
C LEU A 227 15.42 -5.46 11.27
N ASP A 228 16.64 -5.91 11.06
CA ASP A 228 17.04 -7.24 11.48
C ASP A 228 17.20 -7.18 13.00
N LEU A 229 16.16 -7.58 13.73
CA LEU A 229 16.18 -7.62 15.19
C LEU A 229 17.40 -8.41 15.68
N SER A 230 17.85 -9.43 14.93
CA SER A 230 19.04 -10.18 15.32
C SER A 230 20.29 -9.29 15.36
N GLN A 231 20.43 -8.29 14.49
CA GLN A 231 21.57 -7.37 14.48
C GLN A 231 21.48 -6.30 15.57
N LEU A 232 20.27 -5.94 16.00
CA LEU A 232 20.04 -5.07 17.16
C LEU A 232 20.31 -5.77 18.49
N PHE A 233 20.04 -7.08 18.57
CA PHE A 233 20.24 -7.90 19.77
C PHE A 233 21.51 -8.78 19.71
N ALA A 234 22.27 -8.76 18.61
CA ALA A 234 23.52 -9.54 18.44
C ALA A 234 24.64 -9.12 19.40
N GLY A 235 24.47 -8.04 20.15
CA GLY A 235 25.45 -7.54 21.10
C GLY A 235 25.32 -8.08 22.53
N ALA A 236 24.17 -8.66 22.91
CA ALA A 236 23.98 -9.10 24.29
C ALA A 236 22.92 -10.20 24.43
N ASP A 237 23.32 -11.30 25.05
CA ASP A 237 22.39 -12.36 25.47
C ASP A 237 21.48 -11.80 26.59
N PRO A 238 20.14 -11.74 26.38
CA PRO A 238 19.21 -11.18 27.36
C PRO A 238 19.26 -11.90 28.71
N SER A 239 19.55 -13.21 28.73
CA SER A 239 19.68 -13.99 29.96
C SER A 239 20.93 -13.59 30.74
N VAL A 240 22.04 -13.35 30.02
CA VAL A 240 23.30 -12.90 30.63
C VAL A 240 23.15 -11.48 31.20
N MET A 241 22.54 -10.56 30.44
CA MET A 241 22.26 -9.22 30.95
C MET A 241 21.34 -9.24 32.18
N ALA A 242 20.25 -10.01 32.14
CA ALA A 242 19.33 -10.12 33.26
C ALA A 242 20.01 -10.71 34.51
N THR A 243 20.91 -11.68 34.33
CA THR A 243 21.69 -12.26 35.44
C THR A 243 22.65 -11.23 36.03
N ALA A 244 23.40 -10.51 35.19
CA ALA A 244 24.34 -9.49 35.65
C ALA A 244 23.66 -8.32 36.39
N GLU A 245 22.47 -7.89 35.94
CA GLU A 245 21.70 -6.87 36.64
C GLU A 245 21.14 -7.40 37.97
N ARG A 246 20.68 -8.66 38.01
CA ARG A 246 20.24 -9.30 39.25
C ARG A 246 21.37 -9.38 40.26
N ASP A 247 22.56 -9.80 39.82
CA ASP A 247 23.72 -9.96 40.70
C ASP A 247 24.22 -8.60 41.22
N ARG A 248 24.20 -7.54 40.38
CA ARG A 248 24.46 -6.16 40.86
C ARG A 248 23.43 -5.69 41.88
N ALA A 249 22.15 -5.99 41.65
CA ALA A 249 21.09 -5.61 42.56
C ALA A 249 21.24 -6.32 43.91
N LEU A 250 21.59 -7.62 43.90
CA LEU A 250 21.87 -8.39 45.12
C LEU A 250 23.08 -7.84 45.88
N ALA A 251 24.19 -7.56 45.20
CA ALA A 251 25.37 -6.96 45.83
C ALA A 251 25.09 -5.56 46.43
N ALA A 252 24.21 -4.78 45.80
CA ALA A 252 23.76 -3.49 46.33
C ALA A 252 22.84 -3.60 47.56
N VAL A 253 22.17 -4.74 47.73
CA VAL A 253 21.37 -5.06 48.92
C VAL A 253 22.29 -5.56 50.05
N GLU A 254 23.23 -6.46 49.76
CA GLU A 254 24.20 -6.97 50.73
C GLU A 254 25.06 -5.83 51.32
N THR A 255 25.51 -4.89 50.48
CA THR A 255 26.24 -3.69 50.96
C THR A 255 25.38 -2.72 51.79
N ARG A 256 24.04 -2.75 51.64
CA ARG A 256 23.11 -2.00 52.48
C ARG A 256 22.82 -2.70 53.81
N GLU A 257 22.85 -4.02 53.85
CA GLU A 257 22.76 -4.82 55.08
C GLU A 257 24.05 -4.70 55.90
N ASP A 258 25.23 -4.73 55.28
CA ASP A 258 26.51 -4.52 55.98
C ASP A 258 26.68 -3.09 56.54
N SER A 259 25.98 -2.10 55.98
CA SER A 259 26.04 -0.69 56.44
C SER A 259 24.90 -0.28 57.36
N ARG A 260 23.89 -1.14 57.53
CA ARG A 260 22.86 -1.02 58.57
C ARG A 260 22.94 -2.27 59.43
N GLY A 261 23.81 -2.21 60.44
CA GLY A 261 23.98 -3.27 61.44
C GLY A 261 22.64 -3.89 61.83
N GLY A 262 22.58 -5.22 61.79
CA GLY A 262 21.40 -6.06 61.91
C GLY A 262 20.59 -5.92 63.20
N ASP A 263 20.99 -5.06 64.13
CA ASP A 263 20.33 -4.91 65.43
C ASP A 263 18.85 -4.49 65.31
N GLN A 264 18.46 -3.58 64.40
CA GLN A 264 17.10 -3.03 64.45
C GLN A 264 15.98 -3.97 64.03
N LEU A 265 16.25 -4.97 63.18
CA LEU A 265 15.22 -5.91 62.74
C LEU A 265 15.13 -7.10 63.68
N ASP A 266 16.26 -7.56 64.21
CA ASP A 266 16.30 -8.63 65.19
C ASP A 266 15.70 -8.15 66.53
N ASP A 267 16.02 -6.91 66.97
CA ASP A 267 15.44 -6.31 68.17
C ASP A 267 13.90 -6.19 68.08
N LEU A 268 13.36 -5.84 66.90
CA LEU A 268 11.90 -5.72 66.70
C LEU A 268 11.19 -7.08 66.63
N VAL A 269 11.89 -8.13 66.20
CA VAL A 269 11.35 -9.50 66.19
C VAL A 269 11.33 -10.06 67.61
N ASP A 270 12.40 -9.84 68.38
CA ASP A 270 12.47 -10.23 69.79
C ASP A 270 11.43 -9.46 70.63
N GLU A 271 11.22 -8.16 70.39
CA GLU A 271 10.22 -7.34 71.09
C GLU A 271 8.77 -7.80 70.78
N MET A 272 8.53 -8.32 69.58
CA MET A 272 7.22 -8.84 69.18
C MET A 272 6.93 -10.22 69.78
N ASP A 273 7.95 -11.09 69.90
CA ASP A 273 7.83 -12.40 70.56
C ASP A 273 7.65 -12.25 72.08
N GLU A 274 8.16 -11.19 72.69
CA GLU A 274 7.92 -10.87 74.11
C GLU A 274 6.51 -10.33 74.41
N MET A 275 5.78 -9.87 73.39
CA MET A 275 4.43 -9.31 73.55
C MET A 275 3.29 -10.34 73.45
N ASP A 276 3.59 -11.62 73.20
CA ASP A 276 2.62 -12.73 73.20
C ASP A 276 2.48 -13.40 74.59
N LEU A 277 1.95 -12.64 75.57
CA LEU A 277 1.47 -13.12 76.88
C LEU A 277 -0.06 -12.99 77.03
#